data_AF-A0A3D1G9D6-F1
#
_entry.id   AF-A0A3D1G9D6-F1
#
_cell.length_a   1.000
_cell.length_b   1.000
_cell.length_c   1.000
_cell.angle_alpha   90.00
_cell.angle_beta   90.00
_cell.angle_gamma   90.00
#
_symmetry.space_group_name_H-M   'P 1'
#
loop_
_entity.id
_entity.type
_entity.pdbx_description
1 polymer ?
#
loop_
_entity_poly.entity_id
_entity_poly.type
_entity_poly.pdbx_seq_one_letter_code
_entity_poly.pdbx_strand_id
1 'polypeptide(L)'
;MDYLTVPVSNSLRYLTVLFLLVSLNCKKTEVDYTIWNEYLGGPDRNHYSALSQITKGNISQLEIAWTYSLPDSGQMQMNPIIVDSVVYGVSPSLQAFAVHAGTGKEIWIFGDPEKVWHSTSRGVSYWESGSDKRIFFTSGPYLYALNALTGTPIITFGDSGRVHLNTGLKDFQ
;
A
#
# COMPACT_ATOMS: atom_id res chain seq x y z
N MET A 1 65.80 -18.67 -4.53
CA MET A 1 64.50 -19.19 -5.01
C MET A 1 63.60 -17.97 -4.96
N ASP A 2 63.64 -17.20 -6.04
CA ASP A 2 63.33 -15.77 -5.99
C ASP A 2 61.87 -15.58 -6.41
N TYR A 3 61.08 -15.07 -5.47
CA TYR A 3 59.67 -14.76 -5.67
C TYR A 3 59.55 -13.57 -6.63
N LEU A 4 59.10 -13.82 -7.85
CA LEU A 4 58.70 -12.79 -8.81
C LEU A 4 57.48 -12.04 -8.27
N THR A 5 57.67 -10.78 -7.90
CA THR A 5 56.57 -9.85 -7.59
C THR A 5 56.08 -9.25 -8.91
N VAL A 6 54.88 -9.64 -9.34
CA VAL A 6 54.26 -9.08 -10.55
C VAL A 6 53.71 -7.68 -10.22
N PRO A 7 54.08 -6.61 -10.94
CA PRO A 7 53.62 -5.27 -10.65
C PRO A 7 52.17 -5.11 -11.10
N VAL A 8 51.27 -4.84 -10.16
CA VAL A 8 49.87 -4.51 -10.45
C VAL A 8 49.81 -3.07 -11.01
N SER A 9 49.28 -2.90 -12.23
CA SER A 9 49.18 -1.59 -12.87
C SER A 9 48.24 -0.63 -12.13
N ASN A 10 48.55 0.66 -12.14
CA ASN A 10 47.72 1.70 -11.51
C ASN A 10 46.27 1.69 -12.02
N SER A 11 46.04 1.30 -13.29
CA SER A 11 44.70 1.15 -13.87
C SER A 11 43.86 0.08 -13.20
N LEU A 12 44.46 -1.03 -12.74
CA LEU A 12 43.74 -2.08 -12.02
C LEU A 12 43.32 -1.60 -10.62
N ARG A 13 44.15 -0.77 -9.96
CA ARG A 13 43.83 -0.16 -8.66
C ARG A 13 42.65 0.82 -8.73
N TYR A 14 42.58 1.66 -9.76
CA TYR A 14 41.44 2.57 -9.96
C TYR A 14 40.14 1.82 -10.24
N LEU A 15 40.20 0.70 -10.99
CA LEU A 15 39.04 -0.14 -11.26
C LEU A 15 38.50 -0.80 -9.98
N THR A 16 39.39 -1.26 -9.08
CA THR A 16 38.99 -1.85 -7.79
C THR A 16 38.38 -0.79 -6.85
N VAL A 17 38.93 0.42 -6.80
CA VAL A 17 38.38 1.53 -5.98
C VAL A 17 37.00 1.96 -6.51
N LEU A 18 36.81 2.01 -7.83
CA LEU A 18 35.52 2.32 -8.44
C LEU A 18 34.48 1.23 -8.13
N PHE A 19 34.86 -0.06 -8.16
CA PHE A 19 33.98 -1.17 -7.79
C PHE A 19 33.60 -1.17 -6.29
N LEU A 20 34.53 -0.78 -5.41
CA LEU A 20 34.29 -0.57 -3.98
C LEU A 20 33.37 0.62 -3.69
N LEU A 21 33.50 1.72 -4.44
CA LEU A 21 32.62 2.89 -4.33
C LEU A 21 31.18 2.60 -4.82
N VAL A 22 31.01 1.73 -5.82
CA VAL A 22 29.70 1.32 -6.33
C VAL A 22 28.97 0.36 -5.39
N SER A 23 29.70 -0.46 -4.63
CA SER A 23 29.12 -1.42 -3.67
C SER A 23 28.67 -0.82 -2.34
N LEU A 24 29.08 0.42 -2.03
CA LEU A 24 28.72 1.14 -0.78
C LEU A 24 27.35 1.83 -0.79
N ASN A 25 26.61 1.82 -1.91
CA ASN A 25 25.32 2.52 -2.04
C ASN A 25 24.07 1.65 -1.88
N CYS A 26 24.19 0.43 -1.35
CA CYS A 26 23.02 -0.36 -0.98
C CYS A 26 22.46 0.13 0.36
N LYS A 27 21.64 1.19 0.34
CA LYS A 27 20.82 1.55 1.50
C LYS A 27 19.73 0.50 1.63
N LYS A 28 19.82 -0.35 2.66
CA LYS A 28 18.72 -1.21 3.07
C LYS A 28 17.67 -0.29 3.71
N THR A 29 16.51 -0.15 3.07
CA THR A 29 15.37 0.53 3.69
C THR A 29 14.91 -0.31 4.87
N GLU A 30 15.02 0.24 6.08
CA GLU A 30 14.46 -0.38 7.27
C GLU A 30 12.95 -0.19 7.25
N VAL A 31 12.21 -1.27 7.52
CA VAL A 31 10.74 -1.24 7.56
C VAL A 31 10.32 -0.76 8.94
N ASP A 32 9.53 0.32 8.98
CA ASP A 32 8.92 0.79 10.22
C ASP A 32 7.68 -0.05 10.53
N TYR A 33 7.80 -0.95 11.52
CA TYR A 33 6.70 -1.81 11.95
C TYR A 33 5.69 -1.12 12.88
N THR A 34 5.80 0.20 13.10
CA THR A 34 4.80 0.97 13.87
C THR A 34 3.69 1.55 12.99
N ILE A 35 3.85 1.50 11.67
CA ILE A 35 2.88 1.97 10.68
C ILE A 35 2.24 0.81 9.91
N TRP A 36 1.11 1.08 9.24
CA TRP A 36 0.39 0.08 8.43
C TRP A 36 -0.07 0.69 7.10
N ASN A 37 0.86 1.32 6.37
CA ASN A 37 0.59 2.06 5.13
C ASN A 37 0.50 1.18 3.88
N GLU A 38 0.86 -0.10 3.98
CA GLU A 38 0.82 -1.08 2.90
C GLU A 38 0.02 -2.33 3.27
N TYR A 39 -0.48 -3.03 2.25
CA TYR A 39 -1.22 -4.27 2.42
C TYR A 39 -0.41 -5.28 3.23
N LEU A 40 -1.01 -5.83 4.30
CA LEU A 40 -0.41 -6.83 5.20
C LEU A 40 0.75 -6.32 6.08
N GLY A 41 0.80 -5.01 6.31
CA GLY A 41 1.66 -4.39 7.34
C GLY A 41 3.03 -3.92 6.87
N GLY A 42 3.32 -4.02 5.57
CA GLY A 42 4.58 -3.55 5.00
C GLY A 42 4.99 -4.30 3.73
N PRO A 43 6.09 -3.90 3.09
CA PRO A 43 6.58 -4.50 1.84
C PRO A 43 6.97 -5.97 1.99
N ASP A 44 7.29 -6.43 3.21
CA ASP A 44 7.62 -7.82 3.54
C ASP A 44 6.40 -8.67 3.89
N ARG A 45 5.21 -8.06 4.06
CA ARG A 45 3.91 -8.72 4.26
C ARG A 45 3.90 -9.71 5.43
N ASN A 46 4.56 -9.36 6.52
CA ASN A 46 4.76 -10.24 7.67
C ASN A 46 3.64 -10.16 8.73
N HIS A 47 2.69 -9.24 8.59
CA HIS A 47 1.60 -8.97 9.55
C HIS A 47 2.08 -8.63 10.98
N TYR A 48 3.30 -8.12 11.13
CA TYR A 48 3.88 -7.77 12.42
C TYR A 48 3.72 -6.28 12.71
N SER A 49 3.38 -5.96 13.95
CA SER A 49 3.44 -4.59 14.47
C SER A 49 4.36 -4.53 15.69
N ALA A 50 5.22 -3.52 15.72
CA ALA A 50 6.09 -3.22 16.86
C ALA A 50 5.39 -2.41 17.97
N LEU A 51 4.11 -2.03 17.79
CA LEU A 51 3.33 -1.34 18.81
C LEU A 51 3.13 -2.23 20.04
N SER A 52 3.30 -1.66 21.23
CA SER A 52 3.32 -2.43 22.48
C SER A 52 2.36 -1.88 23.56
N GLN A 53 1.44 -0.98 23.19
CA GLN A 53 0.46 -0.44 24.15
C GLN A 53 -0.51 -1.52 24.63
N ILE A 54 -0.95 -2.39 23.72
CA ILE A 54 -1.77 -3.55 24.02
C ILE A 54 -0.85 -4.77 24.21
N THR A 55 -0.97 -5.43 25.34
CA THR A 55 -0.12 -6.53 25.78
C THR A 55 -0.97 -7.65 26.36
N LYS A 56 -0.35 -8.81 26.61
CA LYS A 56 -1.03 -9.93 27.30
C LYS A 56 -1.56 -9.54 28.69
N GLY A 57 -0.96 -8.54 29.34
CA GLY A 57 -1.34 -8.10 30.69
C GLY A 57 -2.56 -7.18 30.75
N ASN A 58 -2.91 -6.49 29.65
CA ASN A 58 -4.02 -5.54 29.61
C ASN A 58 -5.05 -5.82 28.50
N ILE A 59 -4.89 -6.88 27.71
CA ILE A 59 -5.82 -7.23 26.62
C ILE A 59 -7.28 -7.37 27.08
N SER A 60 -7.50 -7.76 28.34
CA SER A 60 -8.83 -7.88 28.94
C SER A 60 -9.56 -6.54 29.15
N GLN A 61 -8.86 -5.41 28.99
CA GLN A 61 -9.42 -4.06 29.11
C GLN A 61 -9.88 -3.48 27.77
N LEU A 62 -9.72 -4.22 26.67
CA LEU A 62 -10.13 -3.75 25.36
C LEU A 62 -11.63 -3.56 25.26
N GLU A 63 -12.03 -2.41 24.73
CA GLU A 63 -13.40 -2.07 24.39
C GLU A 63 -13.49 -1.58 22.94
N ILE A 64 -14.69 -1.62 22.37
CA ILE A 64 -14.96 -1.07 21.05
C ILE A 64 -14.86 0.45 21.15
N ALA A 65 -13.83 1.04 20.54
CA ALA A 65 -13.68 2.49 20.49
C ALA A 65 -14.72 3.15 19.56
N TRP A 66 -14.99 2.52 18.40
CA TRP A 66 -15.98 2.96 17.43
C TRP A 66 -16.31 1.83 16.44
N THR A 67 -17.43 1.98 15.74
CA THR A 67 -17.82 1.14 14.60
C THR A 67 -18.15 2.00 13.39
N TYR A 68 -17.91 1.46 12.20
CA TYR A 68 -18.30 2.07 10.93
C TYR A 68 -18.99 0.99 10.09
N SER A 69 -20.18 1.32 9.59
CA SER A 69 -21.05 0.39 8.89
C SER A 69 -21.63 1.07 7.65
N LEU A 70 -21.72 0.31 6.56
CA LEU A 70 -22.39 0.71 5.33
C LEU A 70 -23.66 -0.13 5.13
N PRO A 71 -24.67 0.37 4.39
CA PRO A 71 -25.88 -0.38 4.07
C PRO A 71 -25.61 -1.41 2.97
N ASP A 72 -24.58 -2.23 3.13
CA ASP A 72 -24.18 -3.28 2.20
C ASP A 72 -24.10 -4.65 2.88
N SER A 73 -23.86 -5.68 2.08
CA SER A 73 -23.79 -7.06 2.55
C SER A 73 -22.87 -7.88 1.65
N GLY A 74 -22.21 -8.88 2.22
CA GLY A 74 -21.27 -9.72 1.49
C GLY A 74 -20.04 -10.05 2.33
N GLN A 75 -19.00 -10.53 1.66
CA GLN A 75 -17.73 -10.88 2.29
C GLN A 75 -16.80 -9.68 2.32
N MET A 76 -16.39 -9.24 3.52
CA MET A 76 -15.31 -8.26 3.67
C MET A 76 -13.98 -8.99 3.79
N GLN A 77 -13.20 -9.00 2.72
CA GLN A 77 -11.90 -9.70 2.65
C GLN A 77 -10.69 -8.74 2.64
N MET A 78 -10.94 -7.44 2.72
CA MET A 78 -9.88 -6.44 2.69
C MET A 78 -9.06 -6.46 3.97
N ASN A 79 -7.78 -6.13 3.83
CA ASN A 79 -6.95 -5.69 4.95
C ASN A 79 -6.81 -4.17 4.83
N PRO A 80 -7.31 -3.38 5.81
CA PRO A 80 -7.27 -1.94 5.71
C PRO A 80 -5.83 -1.44 5.83
N ILE A 81 -5.54 -0.28 5.24
CA ILE A 81 -4.29 0.44 5.45
C ILE A 81 -4.54 1.72 6.24
N ILE A 82 -3.53 2.19 6.96
CA ILE A 82 -3.57 3.39 7.79
C ILE A 82 -2.43 4.31 7.36
N VAL A 83 -2.76 5.54 6.96
CA VAL A 83 -1.79 6.59 6.62
C VAL A 83 -2.25 7.90 7.24
N ASP A 84 -1.36 8.62 7.94
CA ASP A 84 -1.60 9.94 8.53
C ASP A 84 -2.94 10.06 9.31
N SER A 85 -3.30 9.03 10.07
CA SER A 85 -4.55 8.93 10.86
C SER A 85 -5.83 8.65 10.06
N VAL A 86 -5.72 8.24 8.80
CA VAL A 86 -6.85 7.83 7.96
C VAL A 86 -6.77 6.34 7.72
N VAL A 87 -7.88 5.64 7.97
CA VAL A 87 -8.07 4.23 7.59
C VAL A 87 -8.70 4.19 6.22
N TYR A 88 -8.10 3.44 5.30
CA TYR A 88 -8.61 3.22 3.95
C TYR A 88 -9.00 1.76 3.76
N GLY A 89 -10.12 1.53 3.07
CA GLY A 89 -10.63 0.19 2.81
C GLY A 89 -11.54 0.12 1.59
N VAL A 90 -12.01 -1.10 1.32
CA VAL A 90 -13.02 -1.38 0.29
C VAL A 90 -14.14 -2.19 0.92
N SER A 91 -15.38 -1.74 0.71
CA SER A 91 -16.56 -2.40 1.25
C SER A 91 -16.89 -3.71 0.49
N PRO A 92 -17.76 -4.59 1.04
CA PRO A 92 -18.26 -5.75 0.32
C PRO A 92 -18.89 -5.43 -1.05
N SER A 93 -19.47 -4.24 -1.22
CA SER A 93 -20.05 -3.75 -2.48
C SER A 93 -19.05 -3.03 -3.40
N LEU A 94 -17.74 -3.18 -3.16
CA LEU A 94 -16.65 -2.54 -3.92
C LEU A 94 -16.62 -1.00 -3.89
N GLN A 95 -17.13 -0.40 -2.83
CA GLN A 95 -16.95 1.04 -2.60
C GLN A 95 -15.64 1.27 -1.85
N ALA A 96 -14.78 2.14 -2.37
CA ALA A 96 -13.62 2.59 -1.61
C ALA A 96 -14.08 3.59 -0.56
N PHE A 97 -13.51 3.54 0.65
CA PHE A 97 -13.85 4.48 1.70
C PHE A 97 -12.63 4.90 2.51
N ALA A 98 -12.77 6.04 3.18
CA ALA A 98 -11.84 6.53 4.19
C ALA A 98 -12.58 6.96 5.45
N VAL A 99 -12.06 6.57 6.61
CA VAL A 99 -12.55 7.00 7.92
C VAL A 99 -11.39 7.52 8.77
N HIS A 100 -11.67 8.45 9.68
CA HIS A 100 -10.68 8.92 10.62
C HIS A 100 -10.40 7.85 11.70
N ALA A 101 -9.13 7.44 11.85
CA ALA A 101 -8.72 6.29 12.66
C ALA A 101 -9.06 6.44 14.16
N GLY A 102 -9.04 7.66 14.69
CA GLY A 102 -9.34 7.92 16.10
C GLY A 102 -10.84 7.97 16.43
N THR A 103 -11.71 8.15 15.43
CA THR A 103 -13.14 8.45 15.67
C THR A 103 -14.12 7.61 14.88
N GLY A 104 -13.67 6.90 13.84
CA GLY A 104 -14.54 6.13 12.92
C GLY A 104 -15.40 6.98 11.98
N LYS A 105 -15.38 8.31 12.10
CA LYS A 105 -16.11 9.22 11.23
C LYS A 105 -15.66 9.10 9.78
N GLU A 106 -16.64 8.93 8.88
CA GLU A 106 -16.43 8.96 7.43
C GLU A 106 -15.80 10.27 6.98
N ILE A 107 -14.75 10.15 6.16
CA ILE A 107 -14.12 11.26 5.46
C ILE A 107 -14.67 11.32 4.04
N TRP A 108 -14.67 10.17 3.35
CA TRP A 108 -15.28 10.02 2.03
C TRP A 108 -15.61 8.55 1.75
N ILE A 109 -16.56 8.36 0.84
CA ILE A 109 -16.86 7.09 0.18
C ILE A 109 -16.93 7.35 -1.34
N PHE A 110 -16.41 6.42 -2.13
CA PHE A 110 -16.33 6.53 -3.58
C PHE A 110 -16.88 5.29 -4.29
N GLY A 111 -17.61 5.54 -5.36
CA GLY A 111 -18.21 4.54 -6.23
C GLY A 111 -19.64 4.20 -5.84
N ASP A 112 -20.40 3.71 -6.82
CA ASP A 112 -21.71 3.12 -6.57
C ASP A 112 -21.54 1.70 -6.02
N PRO A 113 -22.42 1.25 -5.11
CA PRO A 113 -22.36 -0.12 -4.61
C PRO A 113 -22.64 -1.10 -5.74
N GLU A 114 -21.68 -1.99 -6.02
CA GLU A 114 -21.91 -3.07 -6.96
C GLU A 114 -22.85 -4.12 -6.37
N LYS A 115 -23.83 -4.55 -7.18
CA LYS A 115 -24.85 -5.55 -6.80
C LYS A 115 -24.41 -6.95 -7.18
N VAL A 116 -23.24 -7.37 -6.73
CA VAL A 116 -22.64 -8.65 -7.10
C VAL A 116 -22.30 -9.45 -5.85
N TRP A 117 -22.73 -10.71 -5.83
CA TRP A 117 -22.63 -11.57 -4.66
C TRP A 117 -21.19 -12.08 -4.40
N HIS A 118 -20.32 -12.01 -5.40
CA HIS A 118 -18.96 -12.56 -5.39
C HIS A 118 -17.86 -11.50 -5.50
N SER A 119 -18.15 -10.24 -5.17
CA SER A 119 -17.11 -9.22 -5.17
C SER A 119 -16.19 -9.38 -3.98
N THR A 120 -14.99 -9.89 -4.27
CA THR A 120 -13.92 -10.00 -3.28
C THR A 120 -12.87 -8.94 -3.59
N SER A 121 -12.72 -7.98 -2.68
CA SER A 121 -11.62 -7.02 -2.71
C SER A 121 -10.63 -7.35 -1.60
N ARG A 122 -9.33 -7.19 -1.89
CA ARG A 122 -8.25 -7.30 -0.90
C ARG A 122 -7.87 -5.95 -0.29
N GLY A 123 -8.56 -4.88 -0.67
CA GLY A 123 -8.37 -3.55 -0.14
C GLY A 123 -7.79 -2.60 -1.17
N VAL A 124 -6.93 -1.70 -0.71
CA VAL A 124 -6.38 -0.61 -1.50
C VAL A 124 -4.86 -0.62 -1.46
N SER A 125 -4.24 0.21 -2.30
CA SER A 125 -2.81 0.54 -2.22
C SER A 125 -2.64 2.05 -2.12
N TYR A 126 -1.63 2.50 -1.37
CA TYR A 126 -1.29 3.90 -1.22
C TYR A 126 -0.04 4.25 -2.01
N TRP A 127 0.02 5.48 -2.52
CA TRP A 127 1.21 6.06 -3.13
C TRP A 127 1.26 7.55 -2.80
N GLU A 128 2.47 8.08 -2.65
CA GLU A 128 2.67 9.52 -2.52
C GLU A 128 3.92 10.03 -3.22
N SER A 129 3.87 11.28 -3.63
CA SER A 129 5.01 12.08 -4.07
C SER A 129 4.79 13.55 -3.71
N GLY A 130 5.50 14.03 -2.69
CA GLY A 130 5.28 15.37 -2.14
C GLY A 130 3.85 15.55 -1.62
N SER A 131 3.11 16.49 -2.18
CA SER A 131 1.71 16.75 -1.81
C SER A 131 0.69 15.85 -2.53
N ASP A 132 1.12 15.08 -3.53
CA ASP A 132 0.24 14.19 -4.28
C ASP A 132 0.13 12.85 -3.55
N LYS A 133 -1.05 12.57 -3.00
CA LYS A 133 -1.35 11.37 -2.20
C LYS A 133 -2.51 10.65 -2.84
N ARG A 134 -2.33 9.36 -3.15
CA ARG A 134 -3.27 8.60 -3.95
C ARG A 134 -3.63 7.26 -3.33
N ILE A 135 -4.88 6.88 -3.49
CA ILE A 135 -5.42 5.56 -3.19
C ILE A 135 -5.77 4.87 -4.49
N PHE A 136 -5.27 3.65 -4.66
CA PHE A 136 -5.58 2.79 -5.79
C PHE A 136 -6.43 1.62 -5.33
N PHE A 137 -7.48 1.31 -6.08
CA PHE A 137 -8.33 0.16 -5.83
C PHE A 137 -9.00 -0.31 -7.12
N THR A 138 -9.45 -1.56 -7.11
CA THR A 138 -10.17 -2.15 -8.23
C THR A 138 -11.67 -2.23 -7.95
N SER A 139 -12.48 -1.84 -8.94
CA SER A 139 -13.92 -2.08 -8.94
C SER A 139 -14.36 -2.54 -10.33
N GLY A 140 -15.00 -3.70 -10.40
CA GLY A 140 -15.22 -4.42 -11.65
C GLY A 140 -13.91 -4.61 -12.45
N PRO A 141 -13.90 -4.29 -13.76
CA PRO A 141 -12.70 -4.41 -14.59
C PRO A 141 -11.76 -3.19 -14.50
N TYR A 142 -12.04 -2.23 -13.63
CA TYR A 142 -11.30 -0.96 -13.59
C TYR A 142 -10.37 -0.87 -12.39
N LEU A 143 -9.16 -0.35 -12.63
CA LEU A 143 -8.28 0.21 -11.61
C LEU A 143 -8.52 1.72 -11.53
N TYR A 144 -8.92 2.19 -10.36
CA TYR A 144 -9.11 3.62 -10.08
C TYR A 144 -7.90 4.21 -9.36
N ALA A 145 -7.66 5.50 -9.58
CA ALA A 145 -6.77 6.31 -8.75
C ALA A 145 -7.56 7.48 -8.14
N LEU A 146 -7.62 7.53 -6.82
CA LEU A 146 -8.33 8.55 -6.06
C LEU A 146 -7.34 9.44 -5.32
N ASN A 147 -7.66 10.72 -5.15
CA ASN A 147 -7.00 11.55 -4.17
C ASN A 147 -7.27 10.99 -2.76
N ALA A 148 -6.21 10.74 -1.99
CA ALA A 148 -6.33 10.06 -0.70
C ALA A 148 -7.13 10.85 0.36
N LEU A 149 -7.19 12.17 0.26
CA LEU A 149 -7.88 13.01 1.25
C LEU A 149 -9.33 13.30 0.87
N THR A 150 -9.65 13.34 -0.43
CA THR A 150 -10.98 13.74 -0.91
C THR A 150 -11.79 12.60 -1.52
N GLY A 151 -11.17 11.47 -1.86
CA GLY A 151 -11.82 10.37 -2.57
C GLY A 151 -12.16 10.66 -4.03
N THR A 152 -11.78 11.83 -4.55
CA THR A 152 -12.09 12.22 -5.93
C THR A 152 -11.12 11.56 -6.93
N PRO A 153 -11.59 11.11 -8.10
CA PRO A 153 -10.71 10.54 -9.14
C PRO A 153 -9.60 11.51 -9.58
N ILE A 154 -8.39 10.99 -9.74
CA ILE A 154 -7.27 11.73 -10.34
C ILE A 154 -7.45 11.73 -11.85
N ILE A 155 -8.10 12.75 -12.40
CA ILE A 155 -8.52 12.78 -13.82
C ILE A 155 -7.38 12.58 -14.84
N THR A 156 -6.12 12.84 -14.45
CA THR A 156 -4.94 12.63 -15.30
C THR A 156 -4.40 11.19 -15.27
N PHE A 157 -5.01 10.29 -14.49
CA PHE A 157 -4.67 8.87 -14.44
C PHE A 157 -5.56 8.07 -15.41
N GLY A 158 -4.94 7.44 -16.41
CA GLY A 158 -5.66 6.62 -17.38
C GLY A 158 -6.69 7.42 -18.19
N ASP A 159 -7.88 6.86 -18.34
CA ASP A 159 -9.06 7.55 -18.86
C ASP A 159 -9.88 8.08 -17.68
N SER A 160 -9.83 9.39 -17.46
CA SER A 160 -10.68 10.10 -16.50
C SER A 160 -10.61 9.56 -15.05
N GLY A 161 -9.43 9.10 -14.62
CA GLY A 161 -9.18 8.60 -13.26
C GLY A 161 -9.22 7.09 -13.10
N ARG A 162 -9.34 6.34 -14.19
CA ARG A 162 -9.32 4.87 -14.18
C ARG A 162 -8.67 4.26 -15.41
N VAL A 163 -8.27 3.01 -15.30
CA VAL A 163 -7.77 2.18 -16.40
C VAL A 163 -8.59 0.90 -16.46
N HIS A 164 -9.05 0.50 -17.63
CA HIS A 164 -9.66 -0.81 -17.82
C HIS A 164 -8.55 -1.87 -17.87
N LEU A 165 -8.58 -2.84 -16.95
CA LEU A 165 -7.49 -3.80 -16.74
C LEU A 165 -7.27 -4.76 -17.92
N ASN A 166 -8.27 -4.89 -18.80
CA ASN A 166 -8.15 -5.69 -20.01
C ASN A 166 -7.72 -4.88 -21.25
N THR A 167 -7.47 -3.57 -21.12
CA THR A 167 -7.03 -2.76 -22.27
C THR A 167 -5.74 -3.36 -22.86
N GLY A 168 -5.75 -3.66 -24.16
CA GLY A 168 -4.61 -4.23 -24.87
C GLY A 168 -4.51 -5.76 -24.81
N LEU A 169 -5.39 -6.45 -24.08
CA LEU A 169 -5.58 -7.89 -24.21
C LEU A 169 -6.48 -8.17 -25.41
N LYS A 170 -6.15 -9.19 -26.22
CA LYS A 170 -7.05 -9.66 -27.28
C LYS A 170 -8.28 -10.31 -26.64
N ASP A 171 -9.46 -10.00 -27.16
CA ASP A 171 -10.67 -10.72 -26.79
C ASP A 171 -10.49 -12.21 -27.11
N PHE A 172 -10.63 -13.07 -26.10
CA PHE A 172 -10.84 -14.49 -26.35
C PHE A 172 -12.33 -14.63 -26.72
N GLN A 173 -12.61 -14.79 -28.03
CA GLN A 173 -13.92 -15.16 -28.55
C GLN A 173 -14.39 -16.50 -28.00
#